data_AF-A0A9N9DLC0-F1
#
_entry.id   AF-A0A9N9DLC0-F1
#
_cell.length_a   1.000
_cell.length_b   1.000
_cell.length_c   1.000
_cell.angle_alpha   90.00
_cell.angle_beta   90.00
_cell.angle_gamma   90.00
#
_symmetry.space_group_name_H-M   'P 1'
#
loop_
_entity.id
_entity.type
_entity.pdbx_description
1 polymer ?
#
loop_
_entity_poly.entity_id
_entity_poly.type
_entity_poly.pdbx_seq_one_letter_code
_entity_poly.pdbx_strand_id
1 'polypeptide(L)' 'FHKLSSEMLIDIEFYMHLTEDIDAKIQYNLLKAKYPDKHIDKKDLYNAIQRFRIPLHEKVKTDAAKTLQKLIALKTDDLE' A
#
# COMPACT_ATOMS: atom_id res chain seq x y z
N PHE A 1 -17.94 -1.56 2.37
CA PHE A 1 -16.52 -1.16 2.33
C PHE A 1 -16.47 0.32 2.64
N HIS A 2 -15.97 0.71 3.81
CA HIS A 2 -15.85 2.13 4.19
C HIS A 2 -14.47 2.59 3.72
N LYS A 3 -14.44 3.31 2.61
CA LYS A 3 -13.17 3.66 1.97
C LYS A 3 -12.47 4.75 2.79
N LEU A 4 -11.23 4.48 3.21
CA LEU A 4 -10.32 5.49 3.76
C LEU A 4 -10.18 6.64 2.75
N SER A 5 -10.16 7.88 3.24
CA SER A 5 -9.92 9.04 2.37
C SER A 5 -8.50 9.02 1.82
N SER A 6 -8.27 9.75 0.73
CA SER A 6 -6.92 9.89 0.17
C SER A 6 -5.92 10.46 1.18
N GLU A 7 -6.36 11.40 2.01
CA GLU A 7 -5.54 11.99 3.08
C GLU A 7 -5.14 10.94 4.13
N MET A 8 -6.08 10.10 4.55
CA MET A 8 -5.80 9.01 5.49
C MET A 8 -4.80 8.00 4.91
N LEU A 9 -4.85 7.74 3.61
CA LEU A 9 -3.89 6.85 2.94
C LEU A 9 -2.48 7.45 2.92
N ILE A 10 -2.35 8.75 2.67
CA ILE A 10 -1.06 9.46 2.74
C ILE A 10 -0.49 9.40 4.15
N ASP A 11 -1.32 9.59 5.18
CA ASP A 11 -0.88 9.49 6.57
C ASP A 11 -0.46 8.07 6.96
N ILE A 12 -1.21 7.05 6.51
CA ILE A 12 -0.84 5.63 6.72
C ILE A 12 0.53 5.34 6.11
N GLU A 13 0.76 5.78 4.88
CA GLU A 13 2.05 5.65 4.21
C GLU A 13 3.15 6.37 4.99
N PHE A 14 2.91 7.61 5.40
CA PHE A 14 3.86 8.38 6.21
C PHE A 14 4.20 7.68 7.54
N TYR A 15 3.20 7.19 8.27
CA TYR A 15 3.40 6.48 9.54
C TYR A 15 4.21 5.20 9.36
N MET A 16 4.05 4.51 8.22
CA MET A 16 4.86 3.34 7.92
C MET A 16 6.35 3.65 7.70
N HIS A 17 6.69 4.86 7.26
CA HIS A 17 8.07 5.24 6.96
C HIS A 17 8.77 5.93 8.14
N LEU A 18 8.04 6.26 9.20
CA LEU A 18 8.60 6.90 10.40
C LEU A 18 9.51 5.96 11.19
N THR A 19 9.13 4.69 11.34
CA THR A 19 9.95 3.65 11.99
C THR A 19 9.55 2.28 11.46
N GLU A 20 10.49 1.33 11.43
CA GLU A 20 10.28 -0.02 10.87
C GLU A 20 9.17 -0.85 11.56
N ASP A 21 8.79 -0.51 12.79
CA ASP A 21 7.89 -1.30 13.63
C ASP A 21 6.64 -0.56 14.16
N ILE A 22 6.10 0.41 13.41
CA ILE A 22 4.80 0.99 13.79
C ILE A 22 3.67 -0.03 13.56
N ASP A 23 3.22 -0.61 14.67
CA ASP A 23 2.10 -1.57 14.70
C ASP A 23 0.78 -0.93 14.26
N ALA A 24 -0.11 -1.74 13.68
CA ALA A 24 -1.42 -1.33 13.20
C ALA A 24 -2.28 -0.68 14.29
N LYS A 25 -2.10 -1.08 15.56
CA LYS A 25 -2.77 -0.46 16.70
C LYS A 25 -2.33 0.99 16.92
N ILE A 26 -1.03 1.27 16.74
CA ILE A 26 -0.47 2.62 16.86
C ILE A 26 -1.00 3.48 15.71
N GLN A 27 -0.97 2.98 14.47
CA GLN A 27 -1.53 3.69 13.32
C GLN A 27 -3.01 4.00 13.48
N TYR A 28 -3.80 3.05 14.00
CA TYR A 28 -5.22 3.27 14.29
C TYR A 28 -5.43 4.42 15.27
N ASN A 29 -4.66 4.45 16.36
CA ASN A 29 -4.77 5.50 17.37
C ASN A 29 -4.37 6.87 16.81
N LEU A 30 -3.29 6.93 16.01
CA LEU A 30 -2.83 8.15 15.35
C LEU A 30 -3.90 8.70 14.39
N LEU A 31 -4.45 7.84 13.53
CA LEU A 31 -5.51 8.25 12.61
C LEU A 31 -6.78 8.66 13.36
N LYS A 32 -7.17 7.98 14.43
CA LYS A 32 -8.35 8.34 15.20
C LYS A 32 -8.19 9.67 15.93
N ALA A 33 -6.98 9.99 16.39
CA ALA A 33 -6.66 11.29 16.96
C ALA A 33 -6.71 12.41 15.91
N LYS A 34 -6.23 12.14 14.69
CA LYS A 34 -6.22 13.12 13.58
C LYS A 34 -7.59 13.29 12.91
N TYR A 35 -8.41 12.24 12.88
CA TYR A 35 -9.71 12.20 12.23
C TYR A 35 -10.81 11.74 13.19
N PRO A 36 -11.13 12.53 14.24
CA PRO A 36 -12.07 12.12 15.28
C PRO A 36 -13.50 11.86 14.76
N ASP A 37 -13.91 12.59 13.71
CA ASP A 37 -15.25 12.49 13.12
C ASP A 37 -15.37 11.42 12.03
N LYS A 38 -14.27 10.72 11.71
CA LYS A 38 -14.26 9.70 10.65
C LYS A 38 -14.33 8.31 11.25
N HIS A 39 -15.21 7.49 10.68
CA HIS A 39 -15.22 6.07 10.98
C HIS A 39 -14.03 5.39 10.30
N ILE A 40 -13.21 4.71 11.11
CA ILE A 40 -12.05 3.95 10.64
C ILE A 40 -12.31 2.48 10.89
N ASP A 41 -12.61 1.74 9.82
CA ASP A 41 -12.74 0.29 9.89
C ASP A 41 -11.36 -0.35 10.02
N LYS A 42 -11.19 -1.24 11.00
CA LYS A 42 -9.90 -1.88 11.29
C LYS A 42 -9.42 -2.77 10.15
N LYS A 43 -10.34 -3.42 9.42
CA LYS A 43 -10.02 -4.27 8.27
C LYS A 43 -9.55 -3.41 7.11
N ASP A 44 -10.19 -2.28 6.85
CA ASP A 44 -9.78 -1.35 5.79
C ASP A 44 -8.41 -0.72 6.10
N LEU A 45 -8.14 -0.37 7.37
CA LEU A 45 -6.81 0.07 7.82
C LEU A 45 -5.76 -1.03 7.62
N TYR A 46 -6.03 -2.25 8.06
CA TYR A 46 -5.10 -3.36 7.93
C TYR A 46 -4.77 -3.67 6.46
N ASN A 47 -5.78 -3.64 5.59
CA ASN A 47 -5.60 -3.79 4.15
C ASN A 47 -4.73 -2.67 3.55
N ALA A 48 -4.92 -1.43 4.01
CA ALA A 48 -4.09 -0.30 3.58
C ALA A 48 -2.63 -0.48 4.02
N ILE A 49 -2.39 -0.81 5.29
CA ILE A 49 -1.06 -1.08 5.83
C ILE A 49 -0.37 -2.20 5.03
N GLN A 50 -1.05 -3.33 4.79
CA GLN A 50 -0.48 -4.40 3.98
C GLN A 50 -0.13 -3.95 2.55
N ARG A 51 -0.96 -3.12 1.93
CA ARG A 51 -0.67 -2.57 0.59
C ARG A 51 0.62 -1.76 0.56
N PHE A 52 0.94 -1.03 1.63
CA PHE A 52 2.18 -0.25 1.72
C PHE A 52 3.37 -1.10 2.20
N ARG A 53 3.11 -2.17 2.96
CA ARG A 53 4.15 -3.09 3.46
C ARG A 53 4.73 -4.00 2.38
N ILE A 54 3.93 -4.37 1.37
CA ILE A 54 4.43 -5.18 0.27
C ILE A 54 5.36 -4.32 -0.58
N PRO A 55 6.66 -4.65 -0.67
CA PRO A 55 7.59 -3.93 -1.54
C PRO A 55 7.05 -3.90 -2.96
N LEU A 56 7.22 -2.78 -3.68
CA LEU A 56 6.69 -2.65 -5.04
C LEU A 56 7.10 -3.81 -5.96
N HIS A 57 8.32 -4.34 -5.76
CA HIS A 57 8.84 -5.50 -6.51
C HIS A 57 8.15 -6.83 -6.19
N GLU A 58 7.55 -6.99 -5.01
CA GLU A 58 6.77 -8.19 -4.66
C GLU A 58 5.32 -8.13 -5.15
N LYS A 59 4.76 -6.93 -5.38
CA LYS A 59 3.45 -6.78 -6.02
C LYS A 59 3.42 -7.32 -7.47
N VAL A 60 4.60 -7.41 -8.11
CA VAL A 60 4.80 -7.89 -9.48
C VAL A 60 4.96 -9.42 -9.55
N LYS A 61 4.71 -10.15 -8.45
CA LYS A 61 4.82 -11.63 -8.44
C LYS A 61 3.68 -12.36 -9.14
N THR A 62 2.71 -11.66 -9.75
CA THR A 62 1.68 -12.35 -10.56
C THR A 62 2.26 -12.82 -11.88
N ASP A 63 1.86 -14.01 -12.34
CA ASP A 63 2.33 -14.56 -13.62
C ASP A 63 2.00 -13.63 -14.79
N ALA A 64 0.89 -12.89 -14.71
CA ALA A 64 0.52 -11.87 -15.69
C ALA A 64 1.54 -10.72 -15.74
N ALA A 65 2.00 -10.22 -14.58
CA ALA A 65 2.97 -9.12 -14.53
C ALA A 65 4.35 -9.57 -15.03
N LYS A 66 4.79 -10.79 -14.69
CA LYS A 66 6.01 -11.41 -15.25
C LYS A 66 5.92 -11.61 -16.76
N THR A 67 4.77 -12.06 -17.25
CA THR A 67 4.54 -12.27 -18.68
C THR A 67 4.57 -10.94 -19.43
N LEU A 68 3.95 -9.89 -18.89
CA LEU A 68 4.00 -8.55 -19.47
C LEU A 68 5.43 -8.01 -19.55
N GLN A 69 6.22 -8.18 -18.49
CA GLN A 69 7.64 -7.77 -18.50
C GLN A 69 8.46 -8.52 -19.56
N LYS A 70 8.27 -9.84 -19.71
CA LYS A 70 8.92 -10.62 -20.76
C LYS A 70 8.55 -10.14 -22.16
N LEU A 71 7.28 -9.84 -22.40
CA LEU A 71 6.81 -9.35 -23.71
C LEU A 71 7.40 -7.97 -24.05
N ILE A 72 7.53 -7.09 -23.06
CA ILE A 72 8.16 -5.78 -23.25
C ILE A 72 9.65 -5.95 -23.57
N ALA A 73 10.37 -6.80 -22.84
CA ALA A 73 11.79 -7.06 -23.08
C ALA A 73 12.06 -7.56 -24.52
N LEU A 74 11.32 -8.59 -24.95
CA LEU A 74 11.43 -9.14 -26.32
C LEU A 74 11.18 -8.10 -27.43
N LYS A 75 10.21 -7.20 -27.22
CA LYS A 75 9.93 -6.13 -28.19
C LYS A 75 11.09 -5.13 -28.31
N THR A 76 11.90 -4.99 -27.26
CA THR A 76 13.02 -4.05 -27.24
C THR A 76 14.25 -4.66 -27.91
N ASP A 77 14.45 -5.98 -27.74
CA ASP A 77 15.51 -6.74 -28.44
C ASP A 77 15.25 -6.88 -29.95
N ASP A 78 13.98 -6.92 -30.39
CA ASP A 78 13.62 -6.94 -31.82
C ASP A 78 13.85 -5.59 -32.56
N LEU A 79 14.25 -4.54 -31.83
CA LEU A 79 14.48 -3.19 -32.35
C LEU A 79 15.97 -2.78 -32.41
N GLU A 80 16.89 -3.69 -32.06
CA GLU A 80 18.35 -3.57 -32.30
C GLU A 80 18.80 -4.43 -33.49
#